data_AF-A0A353E5E3-F1
#
_entry.id   AF-A0A353E5E3-F1
#
_cell.length_a   1.000
_cell.length_b   1.000
_cell.length_c   1.000
_cell.angle_alpha   90.00
_cell.angle_beta   90.00
_cell.angle_gamma   90.00
#
_symmetry.space_group_name_H-M   'P 1'
#
loop_
_entity.id
_entity.type
_entity.pdbx_description
1 polymer ?
#
loop_
_entity_poly.entity_id
_entity_poly.type
_entity_poly.pdbx_seq_one_letter_code
_entity_poly.pdbx_strand_id
1 'polypeptide(L)'
;MAKYRQSYTNLRQFCEKWQWIDPRSGQQVTGYIHPQTARKVERKPFYIKFLTKTGHVDEGECVCLKVDVLRHQRMVQFVKSKEIRMVNDILVLEV
;
A
#
# COMPACT_ATOMS: atom_id res chain seq x y z
N MET A 1 -25.93 5.44 -7.57
CA MET A 1 -24.77 5.44 -6.66
C MET A 1 -23.57 4.90 -7.41
N ALA A 2 -22.60 5.76 -7.76
CA ALA A 2 -21.41 5.33 -8.48
C ALA A 2 -20.57 4.39 -7.59
N LYS A 3 -20.26 3.21 -8.11
CA LYS A 3 -19.49 2.15 -7.45
C LYS A 3 -18.12 2.73 -7.07
N TYR A 4 -17.87 2.98 -5.78
CA TYR A 4 -16.53 3.25 -5.26
C TYR A 4 -15.68 1.99 -5.39
N ARG A 5 -15.32 1.63 -6.62
CA ARG A 5 -14.49 0.47 -6.91
C ARG A 5 -13.18 1.00 -7.44
N GLN A 6 -12.22 1.21 -6.54
CA GLN A 6 -10.84 1.40 -6.96
C GLN A 6 -10.44 0.20 -7.81
N SER A 7 -9.84 0.47 -8.97
CA SER A 7 -9.33 -0.61 -9.81
C SER A 7 -8.16 -1.27 -9.09
N TYR A 8 -8.02 -2.59 -9.21
CA TYR A 8 -6.86 -3.31 -8.66
C TYR A 8 -5.53 -2.68 -9.12
N THR A 9 -5.49 -2.21 -10.38
CA THR A 9 -4.34 -1.51 -10.95
C THR A 9 -4.02 -0.23 -10.20
N ASN A 10 -5.01 0.59 -9.85
CA ASN A 10 -4.79 1.80 -9.05
C ASN A 10 -4.24 1.46 -7.66
N LEU A 11 -4.90 0.53 -6.96
CA LEU A 11 -4.45 0.11 -5.63
C LEU A 11 -3.01 -0.42 -5.66
N ARG A 12 -2.66 -1.21 -6.68
CA ARG A 12 -1.29 -1.66 -6.88
C ARG A 12 -0.33 -0.50 -7.10
N GLN A 13 -0.73 0.50 -7.89
CA GLN A 13 0.11 1.65 -8.20
C GLN A 13 0.46 2.53 -7.01
N PHE A 14 -0.40 2.60 -6.00
CA PHE A 14 -0.18 3.41 -4.82
C PHE A 14 0.39 2.60 -3.65
N CYS A 15 -0.15 1.41 -3.41
CA CYS A 15 0.11 0.66 -2.18
C CYS A 15 1.37 -0.21 -2.21
N GLU A 16 1.81 -0.68 -3.39
CA GLU A 16 2.84 -1.74 -3.49
C GLU A 16 4.25 -1.21 -3.78
N LYS A 17 4.43 0.11 -3.86
CA LYS A 17 5.71 0.73 -4.19
C LYS A 17 6.73 0.55 -3.06
N TRP A 18 7.97 0.38 -3.47
CA TRP A 18 9.16 0.52 -2.65
C TRP A 18 9.72 1.94 -2.81
N GLN A 19 10.49 2.35 -1.82
CA GLN A 19 11.36 3.51 -1.86
C GLN A 19 12.78 3.08 -1.53
N TRP A 20 13.76 3.64 -2.23
CA TRP A 20 15.17 3.36 -1.99
C TRP A 20 16.05 4.52 -2.47
N ILE A 21 17.30 4.53 -2.04
CA ILE A 21 18.33 5.43 -2.55
C ILE A 21 19.02 4.76 -3.74
N ASP A 22 18.95 5.39 -4.92
CA ASP A 22 19.64 4.92 -6.12
C ASP A 22 21.16 5.08 -5.93
N PRO A 23 21.96 4.00 -6.05
CA PRO A 23 23.41 4.07 -5.84
C PRO A 23 24.15 4.91 -6.88
N ARG A 24 23.56 5.16 -8.06
CA ARG A 24 24.21 5.97 -9.11
C ARG A 24 24.01 7.47 -8.89
N SER A 25 22.76 7.87 -8.63
CA SER A 25 22.40 9.29 -8.48
C SER A 25 22.44 9.79 -7.04
N GLY A 26 22.41 8.89 -6.06
CA GLY A 26 22.26 9.23 -4.64
C GLY A 26 20.87 9.76 -4.27
N GLN A 27 19.92 9.75 -5.21
CA GLN A 27 18.57 10.28 -5.00
C GLN A 27 17.63 9.22 -4.46
N GLN A 28 16.63 9.66 -3.68
CA GLN A 28 15.54 8.81 -3.26
C GLN A 28 14.56 8.62 -4.43
N VAL A 29 14.35 7.38 -4.82
CA VAL A 29 13.46 6.99 -5.92
C VAL A 29 12.40 6.01 -5.43
N THR A 30 11.33 5.84 -6.21
CA THR A 30 10.24 4.91 -5.90
C THR A 30 9.90 4.03 -7.10
N GLY A 31 9.45 2.79 -6.85
CA GLY A 31 9.10 1.84 -7.90
C GLY A 31 8.71 0.46 -7.35
N TYR A 32 8.41 -0.51 -8.22
CA TYR A 32 7.96 -1.84 -7.77
C TYR A 32 9.09 -2.84 -7.53
N ILE A 33 10.23 -2.61 -8.18
CA ILE A 33 11.41 -3.48 -8.14
C ILE A 33 12.59 -2.56 -7.93
N HIS A 34 13.29 -2.75 -6.81
CA HIS A 34 14.54 -2.05 -6.53
C HIS A 34 15.72 -2.87 -7.08
N PRO A 35 16.82 -2.24 -7.51
CA PRO A 35 18.05 -2.95 -7.86
C PRO A 35 18.64 -3.61 -6.60
N GLN A 36 19.41 -4.69 -6.76
CA GLN A 36 20.09 -5.36 -5.64
C GLN A 36 21.12 -4.45 -4.95
N THR A 37 21.65 -3.47 -5.67
CA THR A 37 22.61 -2.48 -5.18
C THR A 37 21.95 -1.27 -4.50
N ALA A 38 20.61 -1.24 -4.41
CA ALA A 38 19.87 -0.18 -3.74
C ALA A 38 20.21 -0.09 -2.25
N ARG A 39 20.24 1.13 -1.72
CA ARG A 39 20.45 1.39 -0.28
C ARG A 39 19.15 1.85 0.37
N LYS A 40 18.97 1.55 1.66
CA LYS A 40 17.78 1.91 2.46
C LYS A 40 16.47 1.52 1.77
N VAL A 41 16.35 0.24 1.43
CA VAL A 41 15.17 -0.31 0.75
C VAL A 41 14.04 -0.48 1.76
N GLU A 42 12.94 0.23 1.54
CA GLU A 42 11.78 0.20 2.42
C GLU A 42 10.47 0.24 1.62
N ARG A 43 9.38 -0.25 2.21
CA ARG A 43 8.05 -0.07 1.62
C ARG A 43 7.67 1.40 1.69
N LYS A 44 7.17 1.95 0.57
CA LYS A 44 6.69 3.32 0.52
C LYS A 44 5.40 3.42 1.34
N PRO A 45 5.33 4.31 2.35
CA PRO A 45 4.09 4.59 3.04
C PRO A 45 3.05 5.20 2.10
N PHE A 46 1.78 4.88 2.34
CA PHE A 46 0.64 5.45 1.65
C PHE A 46 -0.52 5.62 2.62
N TYR A 47 -1.39 6.58 2.33
CA TYR A 47 -2.65 6.74 3.02
C TYR A 47 -3.67 5.76 2.45
N ILE A 48 -4.49 5.16 3.30
CA ILE A 48 -5.63 4.35 2.87
C ILE A 48 -6.86 4.72 3.68
N LYS A 49 -8.01 4.70 3.02
CA LYS A 49 -9.33 4.80 3.65
C LYS A 49 -10.21 3.65 3.17
N PHE A 50 -10.77 2.88 4.09
CA PHE A 50 -11.56 1.70 3.74
C PHE A 50 -12.70 1.44 4.73
N LEU A 51 -13.72 0.72 4.26
CA LEU A 51 -14.83 0.28 5.09
C LEU A 51 -14.45 -1.02 5.82
N THR A 52 -14.56 -1.02 7.14
CA THR A 52 -14.37 -2.22 7.97
C THR A 52 -15.59 -3.14 7.85
N LYS A 53 -15.44 -4.43 8.22
CA LYS A 53 -16.56 -5.39 8.23
C LYS A 53 -17.71 -4.98 9.14
N THR A 54 -17.43 -4.16 10.17
CA THR A 54 -18.43 -3.64 11.10
C THR A 54 -19.14 -2.38 10.58
N GLY A 55 -18.83 -1.93 9.37
CA GLY A 55 -19.47 -0.77 8.74
C GLY A 55 -18.87 0.59 9.14
N HIS A 56 -17.78 0.61 9.90
CA HIS A 56 -17.06 1.85 10.21
C HIS A 56 -16.01 2.14 9.15
N VAL A 57 -15.80 3.41 8.84
CA VAL A 57 -14.71 3.86 7.97
C VAL A 57 -13.46 4.00 8.82
N ASP A 58 -12.37 3.39 8.37
CA ASP A 58 -11.07 3.51 9.00
C ASP A 58 -10.05 4.04 8.00
N GLU A 59 -9.08 4.79 8.49
CA GLU A 59 -8.11 5.49 7.69
C GLU A 59 -6.77 5.66 8.39
N GLY A 60 -5.70 5.71 7.60
CA GLY A 60 -4.38 6.02 8.13
C GLY A 60 -3.25 5.73 7.17
N GLU A 61 -2.05 6.13 7.59
CA GLU A 61 -0.82 5.89 6.85
C GLU A 61 -0.30 4.49 7.16
N CYS A 62 -0.03 3.71 6.11
CA CYS A 62 0.38 2.32 6.22
C CYS A 62 1.39 1.94 5.12
N VAL A 63 2.02 0.78 5.30
CA VAL A 63 2.87 0.14 4.31
C VAL A 63 2.29 -1.22 3.93
N CYS A 64 2.44 -1.62 2.67
CA CYS A 64 1.94 -2.90 2.20
C CYS A 64 2.97 -4.00 2.45
N LEU A 65 2.59 -5.02 3.21
CA LEU A 65 3.45 -6.17 3.50
C LEU A 65 3.28 -7.26 2.43
N LYS A 66 2.03 -7.60 2.12
CA LYS A 66 1.67 -8.71 1.22
C LYS A 66 0.38 -8.41 0.48
N VAL A 67 0.27 -8.91 -0.74
CA VAL A 67 -0.95 -8.86 -1.55
C VAL A 67 -1.34 -10.27 -1.97
N ASP A 68 -2.61 -10.62 -1.75
CA ASP A 68 -3.25 -11.82 -2.29
C ASP A 68 -4.20 -11.40 -3.41
N VAL A 69 -3.74 -11.62 -4.65
CA VAL A 69 -4.47 -11.20 -5.86
C VAL A 69 -5.71 -12.06 -6.09
N LEU A 70 -5.67 -13.35 -5.70
CA LEU A 70 -6.80 -14.26 -5.87
C LEU A 70 -7.96 -13.90 -4.94
N ARG A 71 -7.63 -13.46 -3.71
CA ARG A 71 -8.63 -13.04 -2.72
C ARG A 71 -8.93 -11.55 -2.73
N HIS A 72 -8.25 -10.77 -3.59
CA HIS A 72 -8.34 -9.31 -3.63
C HIS A 72 -8.12 -8.68 -2.24
N GLN A 73 -7.04 -9.10 -1.58
CA GLN A 73 -6.71 -8.73 -0.21
C GLN A 73 -5.30 -8.18 -0.08
N ARG A 74 -5.11 -7.21 0.82
CA ARG A 74 -3.82 -6.61 1.14
C ARG A 74 -3.58 -6.67 2.64
N MET A 75 -2.42 -7.18 3.01
CA MET A 75 -1.90 -7.05 4.35
C MET A 75 -1.15 -5.72 4.45
N VAL A 76 -1.66 -4.81 5.27
CA VAL A 76 -1.08 -3.50 5.50
C VAL A 76 -0.66 -3.37 6.95
N GLN A 77 0.41 -2.61 7.20
CA GLN A 77 0.87 -2.27 8.54
C GLN A 77 0.80 -0.76 8.74
N PHE A 78 0.09 -0.30 9.77
CA PHE A 78 0.00 1.12 10.10
C PHE A 78 1.33 1.65 10.62
N VAL A 79 1.76 2.80 10.11
CA VAL A 79 3.09 3.36 10.40
C VAL A 79 3.24 3.74 11.87
N LYS A 80 2.20 4.36 12.46
CA LYS A 80 2.19 4.84 13.84
C LYS A 80 1.99 3.73 14.87
N SER A 81 0.92 2.94 14.73
CA SER A 81 0.54 1.92 15.71
C SER A 81 1.27 0.59 15.52
N LYS A 82 1.91 0.37 14.36
CA LYS A 82 2.48 -0.91 13.92
C LYS A 82 1.46 -2.04 13.80
N GLU A 83 0.17 -1.72 13.92
CA GLU A 83 -0.94 -2.67 13.78
C GLU A 83 -0.97 -3.22 12.34
N ILE A 84 -1.16 -4.53 12.21
CA ILE A 84 -1.29 -5.21 10.92
C ILE A 84 -2.75 -5.52 10.68
N ARG A 85 -3.25 -5.18 9.49
CA ARG A 85 -4.62 -5.47 9.07
C ARG A 85 -4.70 -6.08 7.68
N MET A 86 -5.73 -6.88 7.50
CA MET A 86 -6.15 -7.41 6.21
C MET A 86 -7.27 -6.54 5.65
N VAL A 87 -7.00 -5.87 4.52
CA VAL A 87 -7.93 -5.00 3.82
C VAL A 87 -8.41 -5.71 2.55
N ASN A 88 -9.72 -5.73 2.32
CA ASN A 88 -10.27 -6.19 1.04
C ASN A 88 -10.27 -5.02 0.06
N ASP A 89 -9.72 -5.21 -1.15
CA ASP A 89 -9.61 -4.17 -2.19
C ASP A 89 -10.97 -3.55 -2.55
N ILE A 90 -12.05 -4.35 -2.50
CA ILE A 90 -13.41 -3.90 -2.80
C ILE A 90 -13.97 -2.92 -1.75
N LEU A 91 -13.41 -2.91 -0.54
CA LEU A 91 -13.84 -2.03 0.55
C LEU A 91 -12.99 -0.76 0.63
N VAL A 92 -11.97 -0.62 -0.24
CA VAL A 92 -11.12 0.56 -0.28
C VAL A 92 -11.86 1.69 -0.99
N LEU A 93 -11.93 2.82 -0.31
CA LEU A 93 -12.57 4.04 -0.78
C LEU A 93 -11.54 4.96 -1.44
N GLU A 94 -10.36 5.11 -0.83
CA GLU A 94 -9.33 6.08 -1.22
C GLU A 94 -7.92 5.57 -0.91
N VAL A 95 -6.96 5.91 -1.79
CA VAL A 95 -5.50 5.68 -1.69
C VAL A 95 -4.71 6.80 -2.33
#